data_AF-A0A2U2C4J7-F1
#
_entry.id   AF-A0A2U2C4J7-F1
#
_cell.length_a   1.000
_cell.length_b   1.000
_cell.length_c   1.000
_cell.angle_alpha   90.00
_cell.angle_beta   90.00
_cell.angle_gamma   90.00
#
_symmetry.space_group_name_H-M   'P 1'
#
loop_
_entity.id
_entity.type
_entity.pdbx_description
1 polymer ?
#
loop_
_entity_poly.entity_id
_entity_poly.type
_entity_poly.pdbx_seq_one_letter_code
_entity_poly.pdbx_strand_id
1 'polypeptide(L)'
;MKSFLTRSRWSRVDFFALGFVLMALILPRTFPLLGRVEGFLFPAATDFTITRIETDSPSTTLIWGHLTRVRAACEFRAVAWALDGNGTSVPVIVEHLRGSIARPEGRSAFGPWRLSIAPDQMPATHAVVFHQCPWRPWLTETHLYP
;
A
#
# COMPACT_ATOMS: atom_id res chain seq x y z
N MET A 1 20.81 -30.89 19.29
CA MET A 1 21.18 -29.47 19.52
C MET A 1 22.55 -29.27 20.18
N LYS A 2 23.00 -30.09 21.14
CA LYS A 2 24.31 -29.92 21.79
C LYS A 2 25.54 -30.08 20.87
N SER A 3 25.46 -30.79 19.74
CA SER A 3 26.61 -30.99 18.83
C SER A 3 26.82 -29.88 17.81
N PHE A 4 25.86 -28.95 17.65
CA PHE A 4 26.01 -27.84 16.70
C PHE A 4 26.92 -26.73 17.27
N LEU A 5 26.90 -26.54 18.60
CA LEU A 5 27.66 -25.49 19.29
C LEU A 5 29.13 -25.86 19.58
N THR A 6 29.55 -27.11 19.34
CA THR A 6 30.91 -27.61 19.63
C THR A 6 31.78 -27.84 18.39
N ARG A 7 31.29 -27.53 17.18
CA ARG A 7 32.12 -27.57 15.95
C ARG A 7 32.98 -26.32 15.83
N SER A 8 34.30 -26.48 16.00
CA SER A 8 35.29 -25.39 15.87
C SER A 8 35.70 -25.07 14.42
N ARG A 9 35.28 -25.88 13.44
CA ARG A 9 35.55 -25.67 12.01
C ARG A 9 34.25 -25.71 11.21
N TRP A 10 33.89 -24.55 10.65
CA TRP A 10 32.79 -24.42 9.70
C TRP A 10 33.25 -24.87 8.32
N SER A 11 32.47 -25.72 7.66
CA SER A 11 32.70 -26.12 6.28
C SER A 11 32.13 -25.09 5.30
N ARG A 12 32.53 -25.13 4.03
CA ARG A 12 31.96 -24.27 2.98
C ARG A 12 30.44 -24.40 2.86
N VAL A 13 29.91 -25.61 3.09
CA VAL A 13 28.46 -25.87 3.07
C VAL A 13 27.75 -25.15 4.20
N ASP A 14 28.36 -25.09 5.39
CA ASP A 14 27.79 -24.36 6.53
C ASP A 14 27.72 -22.85 6.25
N PHE A 15 28.71 -22.29 5.55
CA PHE A 15 28.68 -20.88 5.12
C PHE A 15 27.61 -20.61 4.06
N PHE A 16 27.43 -21.50 3.07
CA PHE A 16 26.36 -21.35 2.08
C PHE A 16 24.97 -21.47 2.72
N ALA A 17 24.79 -22.43 3.63
CA ALA A 17 23.55 -22.61 4.37
C ALA A 17 23.24 -21.38 5.23
N LEU A 18 24.24 -20.84 5.94
CA LEU A 18 24.08 -19.61 6.72
C LEU A 18 23.71 -18.42 5.81
N GLY A 19 24.42 -18.25 4.70
CA GLY A 19 24.14 -17.18 3.73
C GLY A 19 22.72 -17.26 3.18
N PHE A 20 22.25 -18.45 2.83
CA PHE A 20 20.88 -18.68 2.38
C PHE A 20 19.85 -18.35 3.46
N VAL A 21 20.07 -18.78 4.70
CA VAL A 21 19.19 -18.47 5.84
C VAL A 21 19.14 -16.97 6.11
N LEU A 22 20.29 -16.29 6.11
CA LEU A 22 20.35 -14.85 6.31
C LEU A 22 19.62 -14.11 5.18
N MET A 23 19.83 -14.51 3.93
CA MET A 23 19.11 -13.94 2.79
C MET A 23 17.59 -14.16 2.93
N ALA A 24 17.15 -15.37 3.28
CA ALA A 24 15.72 -15.66 3.49
C ALA A 24 15.10 -14.83 4.62
N LEU A 25 15.88 -14.43 5.63
CA LEU A 25 15.42 -13.58 6.73
C LEU A 25 15.42 -12.08 6.38
N ILE A 26 16.33 -11.64 5.51
CA ILE A 26 16.48 -10.23 5.15
C ILE A 26 15.55 -9.86 3.99
N LEU A 27 15.47 -10.69 2.96
CA LEU A 27 14.79 -10.36 1.71
C LEU A 27 13.32 -9.97 1.88
N PRO A 28 12.48 -10.68 2.67
CA PRO A 28 11.10 -10.28 2.91
C PRO A 28 10.96 -8.92 3.60
N ARG A 29 11.94 -8.50 4.41
CA ARG A 29 11.90 -7.19 5.09
C ARG A 29 12.11 -6.03 4.12
N THR A 30 12.70 -6.29 2.96
CA THR A 30 12.91 -5.27 1.91
C THR A 30 11.69 -5.11 0.99
N PHE A 31 10.73 -6.03 1.03
CA PHE A 31 9.55 -6.04 0.17
C PHE A 31 8.70 -4.76 0.24
N PRO A 32 8.42 -4.17 1.42
CA PRO A 32 7.67 -2.90 1.47
C PRO A 32 8.39 -1.76 0.75
N LEU A 33 9.72 -1.70 0.86
CA LEU A 33 10.52 -0.69 0.18
C LEU A 33 10.46 -0.88 -1.34
N LEU A 34 10.61 -2.13 -1.82
CA LEU A 34 10.48 -2.45 -3.24
C LEU A 34 9.09 -2.11 -3.78
N GLY A 35 8.05 -2.36 -2.98
CA GLY A 35 6.67 -2.02 -3.31
C GLY A 35 6.44 -0.53 -3.51
N ARG A 36 7.02 0.31 -2.64
CA ARG A 36 6.98 1.78 -2.74
C ARG A 36 7.76 2.31 -3.93
N VAL A 37 8.99 1.83 -4.12
CA VAL A 37 9.83 2.23 -5.26
C VAL A 37 9.16 1.84 -6.57
N GLU A 38 8.58 0.66 -6.66
CA GLU A 38 7.83 0.24 -7.84
C GLU A 38 6.62 1.14 -8.06
N GLY A 39 5.81 1.43 -7.04
CA GLY A 39 4.61 2.25 -7.24
C GLY A 39 4.93 3.70 -7.61
N PHE A 40 6.09 4.22 -7.19
CA PHE A 40 6.59 5.52 -7.62
C PHE A 40 7.04 5.53 -9.09
N LEU A 41 7.78 4.50 -9.53
CA LEU A 41 8.32 4.43 -10.91
C LEU A 41 7.31 3.88 -11.93
N PHE A 42 6.47 2.96 -11.51
CA PHE A 42 5.53 2.18 -12.33
C PHE A 42 4.17 2.04 -11.62
N PRO A 43 3.45 3.17 -11.45
CA PRO A 43 2.20 3.21 -10.71
C PRO A 43 1.17 2.22 -11.29
N ALA A 44 0.45 1.53 -10.39
CA ALA A 44 -0.60 0.59 -10.80
C ALA A 44 -1.98 1.26 -10.98
N ALA A 45 -2.16 2.44 -10.37
CA ALA A 45 -3.31 3.30 -10.55
C ALA A 45 -2.86 4.75 -10.75
N THR A 46 -3.65 5.54 -11.48
CA THR A 46 -3.45 6.96 -11.79
C THR A 46 -4.78 7.70 -11.76
N ASP A 47 -4.75 9.00 -12.06
CA ASP A 47 -5.94 9.85 -12.26
C ASP A 47 -6.93 9.76 -11.10
N PHE A 48 -6.40 9.86 -9.89
CA PHE A 48 -7.20 9.91 -8.68
C PHE A 48 -7.80 11.30 -8.55
N THR A 49 -9.12 11.39 -8.63
CA THR A 49 -9.81 12.69 -8.54
C THR A 49 -11.01 12.55 -7.61
N ILE A 50 -11.06 13.42 -6.61
CA ILE A 50 -12.22 13.55 -5.73
C ILE A 50 -13.24 14.45 -6.43
N THR A 51 -14.43 13.94 -6.71
CA THR A 51 -15.49 14.66 -7.42
C THR A 51 -16.51 15.31 -6.49
N ARG A 52 -16.67 14.77 -5.28
CA ARG A 52 -17.59 15.29 -4.27
C ARG A 52 -16.98 15.08 -2.89
N ILE A 53 -17.12 16.09 -2.05
CA ILE A 53 -16.76 16.08 -0.64
C ILE A 53 -17.99 16.54 0.13
N GLU A 54 -18.40 15.77 1.14
CA GLU A 54 -19.48 16.16 2.04
C GLU A 54 -19.06 16.01 3.50
N THR A 55 -19.52 16.92 4.34
CA THR A 55 -19.31 16.81 5.78
C THR A 55 -20.36 15.89 6.36
N ASP A 56 -19.93 14.80 7.00
CA ASP A 56 -20.82 13.86 7.70
C ASP A 56 -20.89 14.19 9.19
N SER A 57 -19.75 14.60 9.77
CA SER A 57 -19.67 15.16 11.12
C SER A 57 -18.48 16.14 11.23
N PRO A 58 -18.31 16.88 12.34
CA PRO A 58 -17.18 17.79 12.51
C PRO A 58 -15.79 17.15 12.36
N SER A 59 -15.68 15.82 12.53
CA SER A 59 -14.44 15.06 12.43
C SER A 59 -14.46 13.98 11.35
N THR A 60 -15.52 13.94 10.52
CA THR A 60 -15.63 12.94 9.44
C THR A 60 -16.09 13.57 8.14
N THR A 61 -15.49 13.10 7.05
CA THR A 61 -15.74 13.58 5.70
C THR A 61 -16.10 12.43 4.79
N LEU A 62 -17.13 12.59 3.97
CA LEU A 62 -17.51 11.66 2.92
C LEU A 62 -16.91 12.10 1.60
N ILE A 63 -16.34 11.15 0.87
CA ILE A 63 -15.75 11.40 -0.44
C ILE A 63 -16.27 10.44 -1.51
N TRP A 64 -16.33 10.99 -2.72
CA TRP A 64 -16.58 10.27 -3.96
C TRP A 64 -15.56 10.71 -5.00
N GLY A 65 -15.32 9.85 -5.98
CA GLY A 65 -14.37 10.18 -7.02
C GLY A 65 -14.19 9.09 -8.03
N HIS A 66 -13.10 9.22 -8.78
CA HIS A 66 -12.65 8.24 -9.76
C HIS A 66 -11.18 7.95 -9.57
N LEU A 67 -10.80 6.72 -9.92
CA LEU A 67 -9.42 6.31 -10.07
C LEU A 67 -9.30 5.49 -11.36
N THR A 68 -8.16 5.56 -12.02
CA THR A 68 -7.87 4.75 -13.22
C THR A 68 -6.88 3.67 -12.86
N ARG A 69 -7.23 2.40 -13.09
CA ARG A 69 -6.26 1.31 -13.01
C ARG A 69 -5.55 1.17 -14.34
N VAL A 70 -4.23 1.33 -14.34
CA VAL A 70 -3.40 1.33 -15.56
C VAL A 70 -2.84 -0.05 -15.86
N ARG A 71 -2.67 -0.90 -14.83
CA ARG A 71 -2.05 -2.23 -14.97
C ARG A 71 -3.09 -3.33 -14.78
N ALA A 72 -3.66 -3.81 -15.90
CA ALA A 72 -4.67 -4.88 -15.94
C ALA A 72 -4.32 -6.13 -15.11
N ALA A 73 -3.07 -6.57 -15.25
CA ALA A 73 -2.58 -7.81 -14.66
C ALA A 73 -2.42 -7.72 -13.14
N CYS A 74 -2.37 -6.50 -12.57
CA CYS A 74 -2.21 -6.32 -11.13
C CYS A 74 -3.57 -6.23 -10.45
N GLU A 75 -3.78 -7.08 -9.47
CA GLU A 75 -5.02 -7.16 -8.71
C GLU A 75 -5.05 -6.03 -7.66
N PHE A 76 -6.14 -5.27 -7.63
CA PHE A 76 -6.37 -4.28 -6.58
C PHE A 76 -6.63 -5.00 -5.26
N ARG A 77 -5.86 -4.67 -4.21
CA ARG A 77 -5.97 -5.29 -2.89
C ARG A 77 -6.65 -4.40 -1.87
N ALA A 78 -6.20 -3.16 -1.76
CA ALA A 78 -6.71 -2.24 -0.75
C ALA A 78 -6.46 -0.79 -1.14
N VAL A 79 -7.23 0.11 -0.52
CA VAL A 79 -6.94 1.54 -0.44
C VAL A 79 -6.83 1.88 1.04
N ALA A 80 -5.74 2.53 1.41
CA ALA A 80 -5.61 3.25 2.66
C ALA A 80 -5.61 4.76 2.37
N TRP A 81 -5.73 5.53 3.43
CA TRP A 81 -5.68 6.98 3.37
C TRP A 81 -4.69 7.49 4.39
N ALA A 82 -4.01 8.58 4.08
CA ALA A 82 -3.08 9.20 4.99
C ALA A 82 -3.26 10.72 5.01
N LEU A 83 -2.98 11.30 6.16
CA LEU A 83 -2.92 12.74 6.39
C LEU A 83 -1.45 13.12 6.58
N ASP A 84 -0.97 14.03 5.74
CA ASP A 84 0.39 14.56 5.82
C ASP A 84 0.42 15.77 6.76
N GLY A 85 1.40 15.78 7.66
CA GLY A 85 1.61 16.88 8.61
C GLY A 85 3.00 16.83 9.26
N ASN A 86 3.66 17.98 9.38
CA ASN A 86 4.97 18.13 10.04
C ASN A 86 6.03 17.11 9.59
N GLY A 87 6.07 16.77 8.29
CA GLY A 87 7.04 15.82 7.73
C GLY A 87 6.72 14.35 8.02
N THR A 88 5.53 14.05 8.54
CA THR A 88 5.06 12.69 8.83
C THR A 88 3.69 12.44 8.20
N SER A 89 3.42 11.20 7.81
CA SER A 89 2.11 10.78 7.29
C SER A 89 1.43 9.88 8.32
N VAL A 90 0.22 10.23 8.73
CA VAL A 90 -0.57 9.50 9.72
C VAL A 90 -1.69 8.74 9.02
N PRO A 91 -1.89 7.43 9.30
CA PRO A 91 -2.97 6.67 8.69
C PRO A 91 -4.33 7.21 9.13
N VAL A 92 -5.23 7.40 8.17
CA VAL A 92 -6.62 7.81 8.37
C VAL A 92 -7.53 6.59 8.21
N ILE A 93 -8.48 6.43 9.13
CA ILE A 93 -9.47 5.35 9.06
C ILE A 93 -10.40 5.62 7.88
N VAL A 94 -10.54 4.62 7.00
CA VAL A 94 -11.43 4.64 5.83
C VAL A 94 -12.54 3.61 6.04
N GLU A 95 -13.76 4.09 6.18
CA GLU A 95 -14.95 3.25 6.19
C GLU A 95 -15.60 3.23 4.80
N HIS A 96 -15.71 2.03 4.24
CA HIS A 96 -16.31 1.80 2.93
C HIS A 96 -17.82 1.60 3.12
N LEU A 97 -18.61 2.67 3.01
CA LEU A 97 -20.05 2.62 3.24
C LEU A 97 -20.81 1.82 2.18
N ARG A 98 -20.27 1.77 0.97
CA ARG A 98 -20.66 0.82 -0.06
C ARG A 98 -19.71 -0.37 0.04
N GLY A 99 -20.28 -1.59 0.10
CA GLY A 99 -19.51 -2.83 0.21
C GLY A 99 -18.49 -3.04 -0.92
N SER A 100 -17.85 -4.21 -0.97
CA SER A 100 -16.78 -4.47 -1.96
C SER A 100 -17.29 -4.34 -3.40
N ILE A 101 -16.78 -3.34 -4.14
CA ILE A 101 -17.04 -3.17 -5.57
C ILE A 101 -15.85 -3.73 -6.32
N ALA A 102 -16.09 -4.62 -7.28
CA ALA A 102 -15.06 -5.06 -8.22
C ALA A 102 -14.57 -3.85 -9.03
N ARG A 103 -13.25 -3.65 -9.05
CA ARG A 103 -12.61 -2.56 -9.79
C ARG A 103 -11.98 -3.15 -11.05
N PRO A 104 -12.68 -3.14 -12.21
CA PRO A 104 -12.10 -3.59 -13.47
C PRO A 104 -10.98 -2.64 -13.92
N GLU A 105 -10.29 -3.02 -14.98
CA GLU A 105 -9.29 -2.16 -15.60
C GLU A 105 -9.92 -0.85 -16.12
N GLY A 106 -9.12 0.22 -16.14
CA GLY A 106 -9.56 1.53 -16.58
C GLY A 106 -10.20 2.36 -15.47
N ARG A 107 -10.99 3.35 -15.88
CA ARG A 107 -11.58 4.35 -14.98
C ARG A 107 -12.72 3.73 -14.18
N SER A 108 -12.59 3.72 -12.86
CA SER A 108 -13.57 3.21 -11.92
C SER A 108 -14.00 4.31 -10.95
N ALA A 109 -15.31 4.44 -10.73
CA ALA A 109 -15.82 5.30 -9.66
C ALA A 109 -15.56 4.67 -8.27
N PHE A 110 -15.44 5.52 -7.26
CA PHE A 110 -15.41 5.12 -5.86
C PHE A 110 -16.31 6.01 -5.01
N GLY A 111 -16.55 5.54 -3.80
CA GLY A 111 -17.41 6.21 -2.82
C GLY A 111 -18.83 5.62 -2.77
N PRO A 112 -19.60 6.00 -1.73
CA PRO A 112 -19.19 6.85 -0.62
C PRO A 112 -18.15 6.17 0.30
N TRP A 113 -17.07 6.88 0.60
CA TRP A 113 -16.09 6.50 1.62
C TRP A 113 -16.12 7.54 2.73
N ARG A 114 -16.21 7.10 3.99
CA ARG A 114 -16.12 7.97 5.15
C ARG A 114 -14.68 7.95 5.68
N LEU A 115 -14.09 9.11 5.76
CA LEU A 115 -12.76 9.32 6.31
C LEU A 115 -12.89 9.97 7.69
N SER A 116 -12.13 9.48 8.68
CA SER A 116 -12.05 10.08 10.02
C SER A 116 -11.14 11.31 10.06
N ILE A 117 -11.41 12.28 9.19
CA ILE A 117 -10.73 13.58 9.11
C ILE A 117 -11.75 14.70 8.91
N ALA A 118 -11.41 15.87 9.43
CA ALA A 118 -12.22 17.06 9.24
C ALA A 118 -12.06 17.62 7.80
N PRO A 119 -13.09 18.27 7.23
CA PRO A 119 -13.06 18.74 5.84
C PRO A 119 -11.94 19.74 5.53
N ASP A 120 -11.53 20.54 6.51
CA ASP A 120 -10.43 21.50 6.41
C ASP A 120 -9.05 20.83 6.27
N GLN A 121 -8.93 19.57 6.71
CA GLN A 121 -7.70 18.78 6.61
C GLN A 121 -7.58 18.03 5.28
N MET A 122 -8.66 17.93 4.49
CA MET A 122 -8.68 17.22 3.20
C MET A 122 -7.54 17.60 2.24
N PRO A 123 -7.16 18.90 2.08
CA PRO A 123 -6.08 19.29 1.15
C PRO A 123 -4.71 18.72 1.50
N ALA A 124 -4.50 18.28 2.75
CA ALA A 124 -3.25 17.71 3.22
C ALA A 124 -3.27 16.17 3.22
N THR A 125 -4.17 15.54 2.45
CA THR A 125 -4.37 14.09 2.49
C THR A 125 -4.11 13.44 1.14
N HIS A 126 -3.80 12.14 1.17
CA HIS A 126 -3.58 11.36 -0.03
C HIS A 126 -4.09 9.92 0.14
N ALA A 127 -4.42 9.30 -0.98
CA ALA A 127 -4.78 7.89 -1.04
C ALA A 127 -3.53 7.03 -1.27
N VAL A 128 -3.46 5.89 -0.60
CA VAL A 128 -2.41 4.89 -0.81
C VAL A 128 -3.07 3.63 -1.34
N VAL A 129 -2.79 3.29 -2.59
CA VAL A 129 -3.41 2.16 -3.27
C VAL A 129 -2.46 0.98 -3.35
N PHE A 130 -2.90 -0.16 -2.85
CA PHE A 130 -2.13 -1.40 -2.82
C PHE A 130 -2.59 -2.34 -3.92
N HIS A 131 -1.63 -2.80 -4.73
CA HIS A 131 -1.87 -3.79 -5.77
C HIS A 131 -0.95 -5.00 -5.61
N GLN A 132 -1.48 -6.17 -5.93
CA GLN A 132 -0.72 -7.42 -6.02
C GLN A 132 -0.54 -7.80 -7.49
N CYS A 133 0.70 -7.77 -7.99
CA CYS A 133 0.99 -8.22 -9.34
C CYS A 133 1.35 -9.73 -9.36
N PRO A 134 1.09 -10.47 -10.45
CA PRO A 134 1.11 -11.94 -10.44
C PRO A 134 2.47 -12.58 -10.12
N TRP A 135 3.57 -11.95 -10.49
CA TRP A 135 4.93 -12.51 -10.35
C TRP A 135 5.74 -11.91 -9.21
N ARG A 136 5.18 -10.95 -8.46
CA ARG A 136 5.91 -10.20 -7.44
C ARG A 136 5.50 -10.68 -6.05
N PRO A 137 6.45 -11.00 -5.15
CA PRO A 137 6.11 -11.43 -3.79
C PRO A 137 5.77 -10.25 -2.85
N TRP A 138 5.81 -9.01 -3.34
CA TRP A 138 5.47 -7.80 -2.57
C TRP A 138 4.25 -7.09 -3.15
N LEU A 139 3.61 -6.27 -2.31
CA LEU A 139 2.54 -5.37 -2.72
C LEU A 139 3.14 -4.09 -3.29
N THR A 140 2.65 -3.67 -4.45
CA THR A 140 3.00 -2.36 -5.03
C THR A 140 2.16 -1.28 -4.35
N GLU A 141 2.82 -0.24 -3.85
CA GLU A 141 2.20 0.86 -3.10
C GLU A 141 2.24 2.13 -3.94
N THR A 142 1.08 2.60 -4.43
CA THR A 142 0.99 3.82 -5.25
C THR A 142 0.35 4.94 -4.43
N HIS A 143 1.07 6.04 -4.27
CA HIS A 143 0.60 7.24 -3.57
C HIS A 143 -0.10 8.14 -4.57
N LEU A 144 -1.35 8.50 -4.28
CA LEU A 144 -2.21 9.27 -5.16
C LEU A 144 -2.69 10.51 -4.43
N TYR A 145 -2.31 11.67 -4.95
CA TYR A 145 -2.69 12.98 -4.44
C TYR A 145 -3.90 13.47 -5.25
N PRO A 146 -5.01 13.85 -4.59
CA PRO A 146 -6.24 14.30 -5.25
C PRO A 146 -6.11 15.69 -5.89
#